data_AF-V4A030-F1
#
_entry.id   AF-V4A030-F1
#
_cell.length_a   1.000
_cell.length_b   1.000
_cell.length_c   1.000
_cell.angle_alpha   90.00
_cell.angle_beta   90.00
_cell.angle_gamma   90.00
#
_symmetry.space_group_name_H-M   'P 1'
#
loop_
_entity.id
_entity.type
_entity.pdbx_description
1 polymer ?
#
loop_
_entity_poly.entity_id
_entity_poly.type
_entity_poly.pdbx_seq_one_letter_code
_entity_poly.pdbx_strand_id
1 'polypeptide(L)'
;MANEFGLGSLPLQTKNPNTTSWINKAKPFFVDQIGDSLQGDIDMNNLSITNLKLPENDNDAVHKKYLMEQLNLIEVDKDYLKERTKDVKRFFKRQINNKNFIDESKLKELDYIDDTKLQQEVTSLKNFIQQQLVNVVDKTQLQTLILLIFNLDDKITKQKIDLKQLIANINPGIIEDRIRK
;
A
#
# COMPACT_ATOMS: atom_id res chain seq x y z
N MET A 1 -51.04 111.45 19.48
CA MET A 1 -52.30 110.75 19.16
C MET A 1 -51.96 109.29 18.94
N ALA A 2 -52.72 108.42 19.58
CA ALA A 2 -52.49 106.98 19.66
C ALA A 2 -52.90 106.25 18.38
N ASN A 3 -52.28 105.09 18.18
CA ASN A 3 -52.81 104.01 17.35
C ASN A 3 -52.19 102.68 17.82
N GLU A 4 -52.83 102.10 18.82
CA GLU A 4 -52.79 100.68 19.14
C GLU A 4 -53.75 99.96 18.19
N PHE A 5 -53.28 99.01 17.39
CA PHE A 5 -54.12 97.91 16.92
C PHE A 5 -53.29 96.62 16.79
N GLY A 6 -53.47 95.75 17.78
CA GLY A 6 -53.71 94.32 17.59
C GLY A 6 -52.61 93.47 16.94
N LEU A 7 -51.73 92.93 17.76
CA LEU A 7 -50.91 91.76 17.42
C LEU A 7 -51.80 90.51 17.31
N GLY A 8 -52.03 90.04 16.08
CA GLY A 8 -52.59 88.73 15.76
C GLY A 8 -51.57 87.93 14.94
N SER A 9 -51.00 86.90 15.56
CA SER A 9 -49.89 86.09 15.06
C SER A 9 -50.29 85.09 13.97
N LEU A 10 -49.47 84.97 12.92
CA LEU A 10 -49.36 83.79 12.06
C LEU A 10 -47.87 83.52 11.81
N PRO A 11 -47.30 82.36 12.19
CA PRO A 11 -45.93 82.05 11.85
C PRO A 11 -45.87 81.72 10.36
N LEU A 12 -45.18 82.55 9.57
CA LEU A 12 -44.78 82.19 8.22
C LEU A 12 -43.80 81.01 8.34
N GLN A 13 -44.23 79.83 7.90
CA GLN A 13 -43.29 78.77 7.54
C GLN A 13 -42.40 79.29 6.41
N THR A 14 -41.15 79.64 6.74
CA THR A 14 -40.13 79.87 5.74
C THR A 14 -39.76 78.53 5.14
N LYS A 15 -40.41 78.18 4.02
CA LYS A 15 -39.88 77.23 3.05
C LYS A 15 -38.42 77.62 2.77
N ASN A 16 -37.47 76.75 3.10
CA ASN A 16 -36.11 76.90 2.61
C ASN A 16 -36.13 76.77 1.07
N PRO A 17 -35.74 77.79 0.30
CA PRO A 17 -35.87 77.77 -1.16
C PRO A 17 -34.75 77.00 -1.88
N ASN A 18 -33.82 76.32 -1.18
CA ASN A 18 -32.60 75.80 -1.81
C ASN A 18 -32.45 74.28 -1.75
N THR A 19 -33.38 73.55 -2.35
CA THR A 19 -33.03 72.26 -2.97
C THR A 19 -33.18 72.39 -4.48
N THR A 20 -32.32 73.23 -5.06
CA THR A 20 -31.90 73.03 -6.44
C THR A 20 -31.25 71.65 -6.50
N SER A 21 -31.99 70.65 -7.00
CA SER A 21 -31.38 69.47 -7.58
C SER A 21 -30.54 69.95 -8.76
N TRP A 22 -29.29 70.32 -8.48
CA TRP A 22 -28.26 70.39 -9.49
C TRP A 22 -28.18 68.97 -10.05
N ILE A 23 -28.77 68.78 -11.23
CA ILE A 23 -28.40 67.69 -12.11
C ILE A 23 -26.89 67.87 -12.28
N ASN A 24 -26.11 67.06 -11.57
CA ASN A 24 -24.68 66.94 -11.80
C ASN A 24 -24.52 66.39 -13.22
N LYS A 25 -24.59 67.30 -14.20
CA LYS A 25 -24.09 67.11 -15.54
C LYS A 25 -22.63 66.73 -15.31
N ALA A 26 -22.31 65.45 -15.41
CA ALA A 26 -21.01 64.90 -15.03
C ALA A 26 -19.91 65.70 -15.75
N LYS A 27 -19.39 66.74 -15.08
CA LYS A 27 -18.10 67.30 -15.41
C LYS A 27 -17.16 66.19 -15.00
N PRO A 28 -16.45 65.54 -15.93
CA PRO A 28 -15.40 64.65 -15.51
C PRO A 28 -14.44 65.54 -14.71
N PHE A 29 -14.29 65.26 -13.42
CA PHE A 29 -13.26 65.90 -12.63
C PHE A 29 -11.94 65.31 -13.16
N PHE A 30 -11.40 65.94 -14.20
CA PHE A 30 -10.05 65.68 -14.62
C PHE A 30 -9.14 66.39 -13.62
N VAL A 31 -8.22 65.64 -13.03
CA VAL A 31 -7.08 66.24 -12.34
C VAL A 31 -6.12 66.81 -13.38
N ASP A 32 -5.57 67.98 -13.11
CA ASP A 32 -4.53 68.57 -13.95
C ASP A 32 -3.27 67.67 -13.92
N GLN A 33 -2.63 67.50 -15.08
CA GLN A 33 -1.42 66.65 -15.19
C GLN A 33 -0.24 67.16 -14.35
N ILE A 34 -0.28 68.43 -13.94
CA ILE A 34 0.78 69.10 -13.20
C ILE A 34 0.15 69.94 -12.09
N GLY A 35 0.57 69.70 -10.85
CA GLY A 35 0.26 70.57 -9.71
C GLY A 35 -1.00 70.22 -8.92
N ASP A 36 -1.81 69.28 -9.39
CA ASP A 36 -2.91 68.74 -8.60
C ASP A 36 -2.40 67.73 -7.57
N SER A 37 -2.93 67.81 -6.34
CA SER A 37 -2.61 66.89 -5.26
C SER A 37 -3.86 66.12 -4.87
N LEU A 38 -3.86 64.81 -5.13
CA LEU A 38 -4.88 63.91 -4.61
C LEU A 38 -4.56 63.66 -3.12
N GLN A 39 -5.48 64.03 -2.24
CA GLN A 39 -5.42 63.72 -0.80
C GLN A 39 -6.45 62.64 -0.46
N GLY A 40 -6.08 61.72 0.42
CA GLY A 40 -6.92 60.60 0.85
C GLY A 40 -6.86 59.40 -0.11
N ASP A 41 -7.73 58.42 0.16
CA ASP A 41 -7.80 57.18 -0.61
C ASP A 41 -8.48 57.40 -1.98
N ILE A 42 -7.93 56.77 -3.02
CA ILE A 42 -8.50 56.79 -4.37
C ILE A 42 -9.34 55.52 -4.56
N ASP A 43 -10.66 55.68 -4.57
CA ASP A 43 -11.59 54.60 -4.94
C ASP A 43 -11.90 54.63 -6.45
N MET A 44 -11.55 53.56 -7.15
CA MET A 44 -11.79 53.40 -8.59
C MET A 44 -13.13 52.72 -8.93
N ASN A 45 -13.99 52.41 -7.95
CA ASN A 45 -15.31 51.79 -8.14
C ASN A 45 -15.24 50.53 -9.04
N ASN A 46 -14.26 49.65 -8.78
CA ASN A 46 -13.99 48.43 -9.54
C ASN A 46 -13.66 48.64 -11.03
N LEU A 47 -13.21 49.83 -11.42
CA LEU A 47 -12.69 50.11 -12.75
C LEU A 47 -11.19 49.82 -12.84
N SER A 48 -10.75 49.36 -14.01
CA SER A 48 -9.34 49.08 -14.29
C SER A 48 -8.54 50.37 -14.57
N ILE A 49 -7.32 50.45 -14.03
CA ILE A 49 -6.33 51.46 -14.42
C ILE A 49 -5.49 50.88 -15.56
N THR A 50 -5.47 51.53 -16.72
CA THR A 50 -4.73 51.08 -17.91
C THR A 50 -3.54 51.99 -18.18
N ASN A 51 -2.61 51.53 -19.05
CA ASN A 51 -1.44 52.32 -19.50
C ASN A 51 -0.49 52.79 -18.39
N LEU A 52 -0.35 52.03 -17.31
CA LEU A 52 0.68 52.27 -16.29
C LEU A 52 2.09 52.04 -16.88
N LYS A 53 3.05 52.89 -16.50
CA LYS A 53 4.47 52.73 -16.84
C LYS A 53 5.09 51.60 -16.00
N LEU A 54 6.28 51.14 -16.40
CA LEU A 54 7.12 50.33 -15.53
C LEU A 54 7.48 51.10 -14.25
N PRO A 55 7.43 50.45 -13.07
CA PRO A 55 7.81 51.08 -11.81
C PRO A 55 9.32 51.33 -11.76
N GLU A 56 9.72 52.53 -11.32
CA GLU A 56 11.11 52.96 -11.11
C GLU A 56 11.41 53.21 -9.62
N ASN A 57 10.41 53.64 -8.84
CA ASN A 57 10.52 53.92 -7.41
C ASN A 57 9.66 52.96 -6.57
N ASP A 58 9.98 52.86 -5.28
CA ASP A 58 9.31 51.96 -4.32
C ASP A 58 7.79 52.20 -4.19
N ASN A 59 7.32 53.42 -4.47
CA ASN A 59 5.93 53.82 -4.33
C ASN A 59 5.15 53.82 -5.66
N ASP A 60 5.75 53.34 -6.75
CA ASP A 60 5.09 53.32 -8.06
C ASP A 60 4.04 52.20 -8.15
N ALA A 61 2.95 52.48 -8.88
CA ALA A 61 1.93 51.48 -9.17
C ALA A 61 2.47 50.41 -10.13
N VAL A 62 2.21 49.14 -9.84
CA VAL A 62 2.72 48.01 -10.62
C VAL A 62 1.63 47.43 -11.53
N HIS A 63 1.90 47.34 -12.83
CA HIS A 63 1.01 46.64 -13.75
C HIS A 63 1.21 45.12 -13.74
N LYS A 64 0.15 44.37 -14.10
CA LYS A 64 0.13 42.89 -14.07
C LYS A 64 1.28 42.22 -14.84
N LYS A 65 1.70 42.79 -15.98
CA LYS A 65 2.77 42.22 -16.82
C LYS A 65 4.10 42.15 -16.05
N TYR A 66 4.50 43.26 -15.43
CA TYR A 66 5.71 43.35 -14.61
C TYR A 66 5.68 42.31 -13.48
N LEU A 67 4.57 42.22 -12.73
CA LEU A 67 4.43 41.23 -11.67
C LEU A 67 4.65 39.80 -12.17
N MET A 68 4.07 39.44 -13.32
CA MET A 68 4.24 38.11 -13.90
C MET A 68 5.68 37.86 -14.35
N GLU A 69 6.34 38.86 -14.92
CA GLU A 69 7.77 38.78 -15.30
C GLU A 69 8.64 38.59 -14.07
N GLN A 70 8.42 39.36 -12.99
CA GLN A 70 9.15 39.19 -11.73
C GLN A 70 8.91 37.80 -11.11
N LEU A 71 7.67 37.30 -11.11
CA LEU A 71 7.35 35.95 -10.62
C LEU A 71 8.03 34.85 -11.45
N ASN A 72 8.13 35.03 -12.76
CA ASN A 72 8.84 34.10 -13.64
C ASN A 72 10.36 34.14 -13.47
N LEU A 73 10.90 35.27 -12.98
CA LEU A 73 12.30 35.42 -12.61
C LEU A 73 12.64 34.81 -11.25
N ILE A 74 11.64 34.39 -10.46
CA ILE A 74 11.89 33.60 -9.24
C ILE A 74 12.51 32.27 -9.69
N GLU A 75 13.84 32.26 -9.71
CA GLU A 75 14.62 31.11 -10.08
C GLU A 75 14.42 30.04 -9.00
N VAL A 76 13.57 29.08 -9.33
CA VAL A 76 13.52 27.84 -8.58
C VAL A 76 14.83 27.12 -8.87
N ASP A 77 15.69 26.96 -7.87
CA ASP A 77 16.91 26.16 -7.98
C ASP A 77 16.52 24.72 -8.34
N LYS A 78 16.55 24.43 -9.64
CA LYS A 78 16.16 23.15 -10.20
C LYS A 78 17.10 22.05 -9.74
N ASP A 79 18.34 22.38 -9.41
CA ASP A 79 19.33 21.42 -8.97
C ASP A 79 19.11 21.06 -7.50
N TYR A 80 18.78 22.04 -6.65
CA TYR A 80 18.29 21.78 -5.29
C TYR A 80 17.03 20.89 -5.29
N LEU A 81 16.06 21.16 -6.18
CA LEU A 81 14.86 20.32 -6.31
C LEU A 81 15.18 18.89 -6.80
N LYS A 82 16.13 18.74 -7.73
CA LYS A 82 16.60 17.42 -8.19
C LYS A 82 17.25 16.65 -7.04
N GLU A 83 18.12 17.29 -6.25
CA GLU A 83 18.74 16.67 -5.08
C GLU A 83 17.69 16.27 -4.03
N ARG A 84 16.74 17.15 -3.72
CA ARG A 84 15.65 16.83 -2.79
C ARG A 84 14.79 15.66 -3.30
N THR A 85 14.54 15.59 -4.61
CA THR A 85 13.86 14.46 -5.25
C THR A 85 14.65 13.16 -5.14
N LYS A 86 15.99 13.21 -5.30
CA LYS A 86 16.87 12.05 -5.10
C LYS A 86 16.83 11.57 -3.65
N ASP A 87 16.86 12.47 -2.67
CA ASP A 87 16.77 12.13 -1.25
C ASP A 87 15.45 11.43 -0.92
N VAL A 88 14.33 11.95 -1.42
CA VAL A 88 13.01 11.32 -1.26
C VAL A 88 12.98 9.92 -1.90
N LYS A 89 13.50 9.79 -3.13
CA LYS A 89 13.62 8.47 -3.79
C LYS A 89 14.49 7.51 -2.99
N ARG A 90 15.62 7.98 -2.44
CA ARG A 90 16.52 7.20 -1.59
C ARG A 90 15.82 6.79 -0.29
N PHE A 91 15.04 7.67 0.33
CA PHE A 91 14.24 7.36 1.50
C PHE A 91 13.24 6.25 1.21
N PHE A 92 12.40 6.37 0.18
CA PHE A 92 11.44 5.31 -0.17
C PHE A 92 12.13 4.00 -0.56
N LYS A 93 13.25 4.05 -1.29
CA LYS A 93 14.06 2.86 -1.59
C LYS A 93 14.58 2.21 -0.31
N ARG A 94 15.02 3.01 0.68
CA ARG A 94 15.40 2.52 2.01
C ARG A 94 14.19 1.96 2.77
N GLN A 95 13.01 2.58 2.73
CA GLN A 95 11.81 2.04 3.39
C GLN A 95 11.38 0.70 2.79
N ILE A 96 11.46 0.54 1.47
CA ILE A 96 11.16 -0.72 0.78
C ILE A 96 12.23 -1.77 1.11
N ASN A 97 13.51 -1.41 1.06
CA ASN A 97 14.60 -2.32 1.40
C ASN A 97 14.66 -2.64 2.90
N ASN A 98 14.25 -1.72 3.77
CA ASN A 98 14.06 -1.93 5.21
C ASN A 98 12.72 -2.63 5.50
N LYS A 99 11.87 -2.90 4.52
CA LYS A 99 10.77 -3.87 4.68
C LYS A 99 11.31 -5.31 4.75
N ASN A 100 12.58 -5.53 4.41
CA ASN A 100 13.35 -6.72 4.79
C ASN A 100 13.86 -6.66 6.25
N PHE A 101 13.52 -5.60 7.01
CA PHE A 101 13.67 -5.49 8.46
C PHE A 101 12.36 -5.86 9.20
N ILE A 102 11.35 -6.38 8.50
CA ILE A 102 10.67 -7.52 9.10
C ILE A 102 11.65 -8.65 8.87
N ASP A 103 12.40 -8.93 9.92
CA ASP A 103 13.41 -9.96 9.94
C ASP A 103 12.86 -11.22 9.24
N GLU A 104 13.26 -11.44 7.98
CA GLU A 104 12.93 -12.69 7.26
C GLU A 104 13.39 -13.88 8.10
N SER A 105 14.36 -13.68 9.00
CA SER A 105 14.79 -14.62 10.03
C SER A 105 13.71 -14.93 11.07
N LYS A 106 12.87 -13.96 11.48
CA LYS A 106 11.73 -14.16 12.42
C LYS A 106 10.49 -14.68 11.72
N LEU A 107 10.28 -14.31 10.46
CA LEU A 107 9.26 -14.92 9.59
C LEU A 107 9.63 -16.37 9.27
N LYS A 108 10.91 -16.65 8.99
CA LYS A 108 11.45 -18.01 8.92
C LYS A 108 11.37 -18.71 10.27
N GLU A 109 11.63 -18.07 11.41
CA GLU A 109 11.41 -18.71 12.72
C GLU A 109 9.94 -19.09 12.92
N LEU A 110 8.98 -18.26 12.49
CA LEU A 110 7.54 -18.57 12.56
C LEU A 110 7.10 -19.65 11.55
N ASP A 111 7.74 -19.75 10.38
CA ASP A 111 7.48 -20.80 9.36
C ASP A 111 8.30 -22.10 9.62
N TYR A 112 9.40 -22.03 10.36
CA TYR A 112 10.37 -23.11 10.58
C TYR A 112 10.23 -23.80 11.95
N ILE A 113 9.50 -23.19 12.90
CA ILE A 113 9.24 -23.77 14.22
C ILE A 113 8.19 -24.89 14.20
N ASP A 114 7.33 -24.96 13.18
CA ASP A 114 6.34 -26.04 13.08
C ASP A 114 6.90 -27.27 12.34
N ASP A 115 7.52 -27.07 11.17
CA ASP A 115 8.00 -28.19 10.36
C ASP A 115 9.12 -29.01 11.01
N THR A 116 10.07 -28.40 11.71
CA THR A 116 11.20 -29.15 12.28
C THR A 116 10.82 -29.97 13.52
N LYS A 117 9.96 -29.43 14.39
CA LYS A 117 9.43 -30.16 15.56
C LYS A 117 8.47 -31.25 15.11
N LEU A 118 7.57 -30.95 14.17
CA LEU A 118 6.66 -31.92 13.59
C LEU A 118 7.45 -33.04 12.87
N GLN A 119 8.51 -32.72 12.13
CA GLN A 119 9.39 -33.72 11.52
C GLN A 119 10.12 -34.59 12.56
N GLN A 120 10.58 -34.01 13.68
CA GLN A 120 11.20 -34.76 14.77
C GLN A 120 10.20 -35.69 15.46
N GLU A 121 8.97 -35.22 15.72
CA GLU A 121 7.90 -36.02 16.31
C GLU A 121 7.47 -37.14 15.37
N VAL A 122 7.25 -36.85 14.08
CA VAL A 122 6.93 -37.85 13.05
C VAL A 122 8.05 -38.89 12.91
N THR A 123 9.32 -38.46 12.96
CA THR A 123 10.47 -39.38 12.91
C THR A 123 10.53 -40.26 14.16
N SER A 124 10.26 -39.69 15.34
CA SER A 124 10.21 -40.43 16.61
C SER A 124 9.09 -41.45 16.62
N LEU A 125 7.89 -41.06 16.17
CA LEU A 125 6.73 -41.96 15.99
C LEU A 125 7.03 -43.08 14.99
N LYS A 126 7.64 -42.76 13.83
CA LYS A 126 8.04 -43.76 12.83
C LYS A 126 9.01 -44.78 13.43
N ASN A 127 10.04 -44.32 14.13
CA ASN A 127 11.01 -45.20 14.77
C ASN A 127 10.37 -46.05 15.87
N PHE A 128 9.48 -45.47 16.67
CA PHE A 128 8.73 -46.20 17.69
C PHE A 128 7.87 -47.30 17.07
N ILE A 129 7.06 -46.99 16.05
CA ILE A 129 6.23 -47.97 15.34
C ILE A 129 7.09 -49.07 14.70
N GLN A 130 8.22 -48.72 14.10
CA GLN A 130 9.15 -49.70 13.54
C GLN A 130 9.71 -50.65 14.60
N GLN A 131 10.09 -50.13 15.77
CA GLN A 131 10.54 -50.98 16.89
C GLN A 131 9.42 -51.89 17.40
N GLN A 132 8.19 -51.37 17.56
CA GLN A 132 7.05 -52.18 17.98
C GLN A 132 6.74 -53.29 16.96
N LEU A 133 6.76 -53.00 15.65
CA LEU A 133 6.54 -54.02 14.61
C LEU A 133 7.64 -55.07 14.58
N VAL A 134 8.92 -54.69 14.81
CA VAL A 134 10.03 -55.65 14.94
C VAL A 134 9.86 -56.53 16.17
N ASN A 135 9.27 -56.02 17.25
CA ASN A 135 8.99 -56.81 18.46
C ASN A 135 7.78 -57.75 18.29
N VAL A 136 6.75 -57.34 17.53
CA VAL A 136 5.58 -58.18 17.24
C VAL A 136 5.91 -59.29 16.24
N VAL A 137 6.80 -59.01 15.30
CA VAL A 137 7.36 -60.00 14.37
C VAL A 137 8.80 -60.23 14.75
N ASP A 138 9.02 -60.94 15.87
CA ASP A 138 10.36 -61.39 16.26
C ASP A 138 10.93 -62.22 15.10
N LYS A 139 11.77 -61.58 14.27
CA LYS A 139 12.30 -62.16 13.02
C LYS A 139 12.97 -63.50 13.28
N THR A 140 13.50 -63.68 14.49
CA THR A 140 14.10 -64.91 14.99
C THR A 140 13.09 -66.07 15.04
N GLN A 141 11.86 -65.82 15.47
CA GLN A 141 10.78 -66.82 15.50
C GLN A 141 10.31 -67.18 14.09
N LEU A 142 10.16 -66.17 13.21
CA LEU A 142 9.78 -66.41 11.82
C LEU A 142 10.87 -67.19 11.07
N GLN A 143 12.14 -66.85 11.27
CA GLN A 143 13.28 -67.58 10.72
C GLN A 143 13.33 -69.04 11.21
N THR A 144 13.05 -69.26 12.50
CA THR A 144 12.97 -70.60 13.09
C THR A 144 11.84 -71.41 12.44
N LEU A 145 10.68 -70.80 12.23
CA LEU A 145 9.55 -71.44 11.56
C LEU A 145 9.87 -71.78 10.09
N ILE A 146 10.55 -70.88 9.36
CA ILE A 146 10.98 -71.11 7.98
C ILE A 146 11.95 -72.30 7.90
N LEU A 147 12.94 -72.37 8.79
CA LEU A 147 13.87 -73.50 8.87
C LEU A 147 13.15 -74.82 9.17
N LEU A 148 12.15 -74.79 10.04
CA LEU A 148 11.34 -75.97 10.36
C LEU A 148 10.54 -76.45 9.14
N ILE A 149 9.93 -75.53 8.38
CA ILE A 149 9.20 -75.83 7.15
C ILE A 149 10.14 -76.44 6.10
N PHE A 150 11.31 -75.83 5.88
CA PHE A 150 12.30 -76.34 4.93
C PHE A 150 12.73 -77.78 5.28
N ASN A 151 13.01 -78.03 6.56
CA ASN A 151 13.36 -79.37 7.04
C ASN A 151 12.22 -80.40 6.87
N LEU A 152 10.97 -79.96 6.96
CA LEU A 152 9.81 -80.82 6.71
C LEU A 152 9.65 -81.12 5.22
N ASP A 153 9.85 -80.14 4.34
CA ASP A 153 9.79 -80.31 2.88
C ASP A 153 10.85 -81.31 2.38
N ASP A 154 12.08 -81.24 2.91
CA ASP A 154 13.14 -82.19 2.59
C ASP A 154 12.76 -83.62 3.01
N LYS A 155 12.19 -83.78 4.21
CA LYS A 155 11.72 -85.09 4.71
C LYS A 155 10.58 -85.65 3.87
N ILE A 156 9.60 -84.82 3.51
CA ILE A 156 8.46 -85.21 2.66
C ILE A 156 8.97 -85.62 1.27
N THR A 157 9.91 -84.87 0.71
CA THR A 157 10.51 -85.17 -0.60
C THR A 157 11.22 -86.51 -0.58
N LYS A 158 12.01 -86.79 0.47
CA LYS A 158 12.68 -88.07 0.65
C LYS A 158 11.69 -89.23 0.80
N GLN A 159 10.68 -89.08 1.66
CA GLN A 159 9.63 -90.10 1.83
C GLN A 159 8.89 -90.38 0.51
N LYS A 160 8.61 -89.36 -0.29
CA LYS A 160 7.98 -89.52 -1.61
C LYS A 160 8.86 -90.31 -2.57
N ILE A 161 10.19 -90.12 -2.54
CA ILE A 161 11.14 -90.90 -3.34
C ILE A 161 11.18 -92.35 -2.86
N ASP A 162 11.30 -92.59 -1.56
CA ASP A 162 11.35 -93.93 -0.98
C ASP A 162 10.08 -94.72 -1.30
N LEU A 163 8.90 -94.09 -1.21
CA LEU A 163 7.61 -94.70 -1.60
C LEU A 163 7.56 -95.03 -3.10
N LYS A 164 8.06 -94.15 -3.98
CA LYS A 164 8.14 -94.44 -5.42
C LYS A 164 9.01 -95.66 -5.70
N GLN A 165 10.17 -95.77 -5.04
CA GLN A 165 11.06 -96.91 -5.18
C GLN A 165 10.39 -98.20 -4.68
N LEU A 166 9.69 -98.15 -3.54
CA LEU A 166 8.95 -99.30 -3.01
C LEU A 166 7.84 -99.77 -3.95
N ILE A 167 7.07 -98.84 -4.54
CA ILE A 167 6.05 -99.17 -5.54
C ILE A 167 6.68 -99.79 -6.80
N ALA A 168 7.80 -99.23 -7.28
CA ALA A 168 8.52 -99.74 -8.45
C ALA A 168 8.96 -101.19 -8.26
N ASN A 169 9.43 -101.53 -7.05
CA ASN A 169 9.87 -102.87 -6.68
C ASN A 169 8.70 -103.88 -6.62
N ILE A 170 7.48 -103.43 -6.31
CA ILE A 170 6.29 -104.30 -6.23
C ILE A 170 5.63 -104.49 -7.60
N ASN A 171 5.52 -103.42 -8.40
CA ASN A 171 4.93 -103.49 -9.75
C ASN A 171 5.53 -102.41 -10.68
N PRO A 172 6.48 -102.77 -11.55
CA PRO A 172 7.27 -101.80 -12.33
C PRO A 172 6.47 -101.01 -13.39
N GLY A 173 5.23 -101.40 -13.71
CA GLY A 173 4.43 -100.78 -14.77
C GLY A 173 3.53 -99.60 -14.38
N ILE A 174 3.49 -99.17 -13.11
CA ILE A 174 2.47 -98.23 -12.60
C ILE A 174 2.92 -96.74 -12.57
N ILE A 175 4.22 -96.44 -12.68
CA ILE A 175 4.76 -95.15 -12.22
C ILE A 175 4.62 -93.98 -13.22
N GLU A 176 4.54 -94.22 -14.52
CA GLU A 176 4.64 -93.11 -15.50
C GLU A 176 3.39 -92.22 -15.59
N ASP A 177 2.21 -92.70 -15.21
CA ASP A 177 0.94 -92.07 -15.63
C ASP A 177 0.24 -91.14 -14.62
N ARG A 178 0.73 -90.96 -13.39
CA ARG A 178 -0.03 -90.20 -12.35
C ARG A 178 0.68 -89.04 -11.64
N ILE A 179 1.89 -88.63 -12.05
CA ILE A 179 2.65 -87.58 -11.31
C ILE A 179 3.09 -86.42 -12.22
N ARG A 180 2.27 -86.05 -13.22
CA ARG A 180 2.34 -84.75 -13.91
C ARG A 180 1.02 -83.98 -13.70
N LYS A 181 0.80 -83.48 -12.49
CA LYS A 181 -0.11 -82.36 -12.19
C LYS A 181 0.33 -81.71 -10.90
#